data_AF-A0A1V0B515-F1
#
_entry.id   AF-A0A1V0B515-F1
#
_cell.length_a   1.000
_cell.length_b   1.000
_cell.length_c   1.000
_cell.angle_alpha   90.00
_cell.angle_beta   90.00
_cell.angle_gamma   90.00
#
_symmetry.space_group_name_H-M   'P 1'
#
loop_
_entity.id
_entity.type
_entity.pdbx_description
1 polymer ?
#
loop_
_entity_poly.entity_id
_entity_poly.type
_entity_poly.pdbx_seq_one_letter_code
_entity_poly.pdbx_strand_id
1 'polypeptide(L)'
;MSLTVNTNVASLNTQRNLNSSASSLQTSLQRLSTGSRINSAKDDAAGLQIANRLTSQVNGLNVAVRNANDGISLAQTAEGALQQSTNILQRMRDLALQSANGSNSTSEREALNAEVTQLKKEIDRISNTTTFGGRKLLDGNFGVTSFQVGSAANEIISVGIGEMSSTSLNGTFYTEAFGTAAIGTPADYVGGTATIEVTLDGVADPVELSVELSASDDAETITAKLAAAVNDANLGVSVQKDENDAWQVITNSNADGDGPAVTGIEFTSLPAEVTLADITLDATNAAAAADSTVSAIDITSAYGAQAAVLVIDEAIRMIDSQRADLGAVQNRFENTIANLQNIAENVSAARGRIQDTDFAAETANLTKNQILQQAGTSILAQANQLPQAVLSLLG
;
A
#
# COMPACT_ATOMS: atom_id res chain seq x y z
N MET A 1 32.27 -9.33 -83.50
CA MET A 1 32.55 -10.13 -82.28
C MET A 1 33.65 -11.11 -82.63
N SER A 2 34.82 -11.05 -82.01
CA SER A 2 35.88 -12.05 -82.23
C SER A 2 35.41 -13.38 -81.63
N LEU A 3 35.27 -14.41 -82.45
CA LEU A 3 34.93 -15.76 -82.00
C LEU A 3 36.18 -16.41 -81.42
N THR A 4 36.31 -16.39 -80.09
CA THR A 4 37.39 -17.05 -79.36
C THR A 4 36.94 -18.44 -78.91
N VAL A 5 37.65 -19.49 -79.31
CA VAL A 5 37.27 -20.90 -79.04
C VAL A 5 37.51 -21.30 -77.57
N ASN A 6 38.53 -20.73 -76.93
CA ASN A 6 38.94 -21.13 -75.57
C ASN A 6 38.24 -20.37 -74.43
N THR A 7 37.64 -19.20 -74.71
CA THR A 7 36.99 -18.40 -73.67
C THR A 7 35.61 -17.97 -74.15
N ASN A 8 34.60 -18.45 -73.43
CA ASN A 8 33.20 -18.11 -73.70
C ASN A 8 32.72 -17.06 -72.70
N VAL A 9 32.84 -15.80 -73.10
CA VAL A 9 32.44 -14.65 -72.27
C VAL A 9 30.93 -14.63 -71.99
N ALA A 10 30.11 -15.16 -72.91
CA ALA A 10 28.66 -15.28 -72.72
C ALA A 10 28.34 -16.29 -71.61
N SER A 11 28.95 -17.48 -71.63
CA SER A 11 28.80 -18.50 -70.57
C SER A 11 29.29 -17.99 -69.20
N LEU A 12 30.45 -17.31 -69.14
CA LEU A 12 30.98 -16.70 -67.92
C LEU A 12 30.07 -15.60 -67.35
N ASN A 13 29.42 -14.81 -68.21
CA ASN A 13 28.45 -13.81 -67.78
C ASN A 13 27.17 -14.49 -67.25
N THR A 14 26.65 -15.50 -67.97
CA THR A 14 25.48 -16.26 -67.54
C THR A 14 25.72 -16.99 -66.21
N GLN A 15 26.90 -17.59 -65.99
CA GLN A 15 27.28 -18.22 -64.73
C GLN A 15 27.32 -17.22 -63.56
N ARG A 16 27.86 -16.01 -63.77
CA ARG A 16 27.85 -14.95 -62.74
C ARG A 16 26.43 -14.53 -62.36
N ASN A 17 25.55 -14.33 -63.35
CA ASN A 17 24.15 -13.97 -63.10
C ASN A 17 23.35 -15.12 -62.47
N LEU A 18 23.62 -16.37 -62.84
CA LEU A 18 23.06 -17.57 -62.21
C LEU A 18 23.44 -17.66 -60.73
N ASN A 19 24.72 -17.50 -60.40
CA ASN A 19 25.21 -17.54 -59.02
C ASN A 19 24.62 -16.39 -58.18
N SER A 20 24.46 -15.20 -58.75
CA SER A 20 23.80 -14.07 -58.10
C SER A 20 22.30 -14.34 -57.84
N SER A 21 21.60 -14.93 -58.81
CA SER A 21 20.18 -15.30 -58.67
C SER A 21 19.97 -16.44 -57.66
N ALA A 22 20.87 -17.43 -57.65
CA ALA A 22 20.86 -18.53 -56.67
C ALA A 22 21.11 -18.02 -55.24
N SER A 23 22.05 -17.08 -55.06
CA SER A 23 22.30 -16.45 -53.75
C SER A 23 21.08 -15.65 -53.27
N SER A 24 20.44 -14.90 -54.18
CA SER A 24 19.24 -14.12 -53.87
C SER A 24 18.04 -15.01 -53.53
N LEU A 25 17.86 -16.13 -54.24
CA LEU A 25 16.85 -17.14 -53.92
C LEU A 25 17.05 -17.74 -52.53
N GLN A 26 18.30 -18.06 -52.16
CA GLN A 26 18.62 -18.59 -50.84
C GLN A 26 18.29 -17.57 -49.72
N THR A 27 18.57 -16.29 -49.94
CA THR A 27 18.17 -15.23 -49.00
C THR A 27 16.64 -15.11 -48.90
N SER A 28 15.91 -15.13 -50.01
CA SER A 28 14.44 -15.10 -50.00
C SER A 28 13.84 -16.29 -49.26
N LEU A 29 14.39 -17.49 -49.46
CA LEU A 29 14.00 -18.69 -48.73
C LEU A 29 14.26 -18.56 -47.23
N GLN A 30 15.41 -18.02 -46.84
CA GLN A 30 15.74 -17.78 -45.42
C GLN A 30 14.77 -16.79 -44.78
N ARG A 31 14.46 -15.67 -45.46
CA ARG A 31 13.52 -14.66 -44.97
C ARG A 31 12.10 -15.19 -44.87
N LEU A 32 11.65 -15.95 -45.87
CA LEU A 32 10.32 -16.57 -45.86
C LEU A 32 10.20 -17.62 -44.76
N SER A 33 11.25 -18.41 -44.52
CA SER A 33 11.27 -19.46 -43.49
C SER A 33 11.31 -18.90 -42.07
N THR A 34 11.97 -17.76 -41.86
CA THR A 34 12.11 -17.13 -40.53
C THR A 34 11.03 -16.08 -40.26
N GLY A 35 10.32 -15.63 -41.30
CA GLY A 35 9.42 -14.47 -41.23
C GLY A 35 10.15 -13.15 -40.96
N SER A 36 11.48 -13.14 -40.93
CA SER A 36 12.30 -11.98 -40.60
C SER A 36 13.13 -11.54 -41.80
N ARG A 37 13.09 -10.25 -42.12
CA ARG A 37 13.93 -9.60 -43.13
C ARG A 37 15.40 -9.56 -42.70
N ILE A 38 15.65 -9.33 -41.41
CA ILE A 38 16.98 -9.25 -40.80
C ILE A 38 17.24 -10.52 -39.99
N ASN A 39 18.07 -11.43 -40.52
CA ASN A 39 18.41 -12.69 -39.84
C ASN A 39 19.84 -12.71 -39.30
N SER A 40 20.72 -11.89 -39.86
CA SER A 40 22.12 -11.80 -39.47
C SER A 40 22.65 -10.37 -39.61
N ALA A 41 23.81 -10.10 -39.01
CA ALA A 41 24.48 -8.80 -39.13
C ALA A 41 24.87 -8.44 -40.57
N LYS A 42 24.91 -9.42 -41.49
CA LYS A 42 25.14 -9.20 -42.92
C LYS A 42 23.95 -8.51 -43.59
N ASP A 43 22.73 -8.75 -43.11
CA ASP A 43 21.51 -8.21 -43.73
C ASP A 43 21.33 -6.72 -43.43
N ASP A 44 21.47 -6.34 -42.17
CA ASP A 44 21.47 -4.94 -41.69
C ASP A 44 22.02 -4.87 -40.26
N ALA A 45 23.27 -4.40 -40.09
CA ALA A 45 23.90 -4.29 -38.78
C ALA A 45 23.23 -3.24 -37.87
N ALA A 46 22.79 -2.12 -38.44
CA ALA A 46 22.16 -1.04 -37.67
C ALA A 46 20.72 -1.43 -37.27
N GLY A 47 19.97 -2.02 -38.20
CA GLY A 47 18.63 -2.55 -37.94
C GLY A 47 18.65 -3.65 -36.89
N LEU A 48 19.62 -4.56 -36.94
CA LEU A 48 19.80 -5.60 -35.93
C LEU A 48 20.11 -5.02 -34.54
N GLN A 49 20.96 -3.99 -34.45
CA GLN A 49 21.28 -3.34 -33.17
C GLN A 49 20.03 -2.69 -32.54
N ILE A 50 19.22 -2.00 -33.35
CA ILE A 50 17.97 -1.40 -32.87
C ILE A 50 16.99 -2.50 -32.45
N ALA A 51 16.81 -3.55 -33.26
CA ALA A 51 15.93 -4.67 -32.96
C ALA A 51 16.33 -5.41 -31.67
N ASN A 52 17.63 -5.58 -31.41
CA ASN A 52 18.14 -6.16 -30.17
C ASN A 52 17.81 -5.28 -28.95
N ARG A 53 17.98 -3.95 -29.06
CA ARG A 53 17.61 -3.01 -27.99
C ARG A 53 16.11 -3.02 -27.71
N LEU A 54 15.28 -2.96 -28.77
CA LEU A 54 13.82 -3.03 -28.62
C LEU A 54 13.38 -4.38 -28.03
N THR A 55 14.03 -5.48 -28.40
CA THR A 55 13.76 -6.80 -27.81
C THR A 55 14.11 -6.84 -26.33
N SER A 56 15.27 -6.30 -25.92
CA SER A 56 15.62 -6.16 -24.50
C SER A 56 14.60 -5.31 -23.75
N GLN A 57 14.13 -4.22 -24.36
CA GLN A 57 13.12 -3.35 -23.78
C GLN A 57 11.79 -4.06 -23.60
N VAL A 58 11.26 -4.76 -24.62
CA VAL A 58 10.02 -5.55 -24.53
C VAL A 58 10.14 -6.62 -23.45
N ASN A 59 11.26 -7.33 -23.39
CA ASN A 59 11.50 -8.33 -22.36
C ASN A 59 11.51 -7.70 -20.95
N GLY A 60 12.16 -6.54 -20.81
CA GLY A 60 12.16 -5.75 -19.57
C GLY A 60 10.76 -5.29 -19.16
N LEU A 61 9.95 -4.79 -20.09
CA LEU A 61 8.56 -4.38 -19.86
C LEU A 61 7.69 -5.57 -19.44
N ASN A 62 7.88 -6.75 -20.05
CA ASN A 62 7.15 -7.97 -19.66
C ASN A 62 7.52 -8.46 -18.25
N VAL A 63 8.79 -8.32 -17.84
CA VAL A 63 9.21 -8.59 -16.46
C VAL A 63 8.62 -7.54 -15.52
N ALA A 64 8.63 -6.26 -15.88
CA ALA A 64 8.05 -5.19 -15.11
C ALA A 64 6.54 -5.38 -14.86
N VAL A 65 5.78 -5.82 -15.86
CA VAL A 65 4.36 -6.17 -15.69
C VAL A 65 4.19 -7.30 -14.68
N ARG A 66 5.03 -8.35 -14.71
CA ARG A 66 4.99 -9.42 -13.72
C ARG A 66 5.32 -8.92 -12.31
N ASN A 67 6.38 -8.14 -12.16
CA ASN A 67 6.76 -7.54 -10.88
C ASN A 67 5.66 -6.63 -10.30
N ALA A 68 4.95 -5.87 -11.16
CA ALA A 68 3.83 -5.04 -10.74
C ALA A 68 2.64 -5.90 -10.26
N ASN A 69 2.34 -7.02 -10.93
CA ASN A 69 1.32 -7.97 -10.47
C ASN A 69 1.71 -8.65 -9.15
N ASP A 70 3.00 -8.95 -8.95
CA ASP A 70 3.51 -9.45 -7.66
C ASP A 70 3.32 -8.39 -6.56
N GLY A 71 3.56 -7.11 -6.87
CA GLY A 71 3.28 -5.99 -5.98
C GLY A 71 1.80 -5.86 -5.60
N ILE A 72 0.89 -6.01 -6.56
CA ILE A 72 -0.57 -6.05 -6.31
C ILE A 72 -0.92 -7.22 -5.39
N SER A 73 -0.39 -8.42 -5.67
CA SER A 73 -0.67 -9.63 -4.88
C SER A 73 -0.16 -9.50 -3.44
N LEU A 74 1.01 -8.87 -3.26
CA LEU A 74 1.55 -8.57 -1.93
C LEU A 74 0.66 -7.57 -1.18
N ALA A 75 0.26 -6.48 -1.83
CA ALA A 75 -0.62 -5.48 -1.23
C ALA A 75 -1.99 -6.06 -0.85
N GLN A 76 -2.58 -6.93 -1.69
CA GLN A 76 -3.83 -7.63 -1.39
C GLN A 76 -3.71 -8.61 -0.21
N THR A 77 -2.56 -9.28 -0.09
CA THR A 77 -2.30 -10.18 1.05
C THR A 77 -2.23 -9.39 2.36
N ALA A 78 -1.54 -8.24 2.35
CA ALA A 78 -1.49 -7.34 3.51
C ALA A 78 -2.88 -6.75 3.83
N GLU A 79 -3.61 -6.25 2.82
CA GLU A 79 -4.95 -5.69 2.98
C GLU A 79 -5.94 -6.69 3.59
N GLY A 80 -5.93 -7.94 3.12
CA GLY A 80 -6.81 -9.00 3.66
C GLY A 80 -6.53 -9.32 5.13
N ALA A 81 -5.25 -9.29 5.54
CA ALA A 81 -4.86 -9.45 6.93
C ALA A 81 -5.30 -8.26 7.79
N LEU A 82 -5.14 -7.02 7.29
CA LEU A 82 -5.58 -5.80 7.96
C LEU A 82 -7.10 -5.73 8.12
N GLN A 83 -7.85 -6.26 7.16
CA GLN A 83 -9.30 -6.39 7.29
C GLN A 83 -9.69 -7.29 8.48
N GLN A 84 -8.98 -8.40 8.71
CA GLN A 84 -9.23 -9.26 9.88
C GLN A 84 -8.83 -8.56 11.18
N SER A 85 -7.70 -7.85 11.21
CA SER A 85 -7.30 -7.05 12.36
C SER A 85 -8.34 -5.97 12.70
N THR A 86 -8.91 -5.32 11.68
CA THR A 86 -9.99 -4.32 11.83
C THR A 86 -11.23 -4.94 12.48
N ASN A 87 -11.68 -6.12 12.02
CA ASN A 87 -12.83 -6.82 12.61
C ASN A 87 -12.56 -7.19 14.09
N ILE A 88 -11.33 -7.58 14.42
CA ILE A 88 -10.94 -7.91 15.79
C ILE A 88 -10.96 -6.65 16.67
N LEU A 89 -10.40 -5.54 16.19
CA LEU A 89 -10.44 -4.26 16.91
C LEU A 89 -11.88 -3.78 17.13
N GLN A 90 -12.75 -3.91 16.13
CA GLN A 90 -14.19 -3.61 16.29
C GLN A 90 -14.83 -4.49 17.37
N ARG A 91 -14.52 -5.79 17.41
CA ARG A 91 -14.98 -6.67 18.48
C ARG A 91 -14.41 -6.28 19.85
N MET A 92 -13.15 -5.89 19.93
CA MET A 92 -12.54 -5.37 21.17
C MET A 92 -13.24 -4.09 21.62
N ARG A 93 -13.63 -3.22 20.68
CA ARG A 93 -14.41 -2.00 20.96
C ARG A 93 -15.76 -2.34 21.56
N ASP A 94 -16.48 -3.30 20.99
CA ASP A 94 -17.78 -3.75 21.52
C ASP A 94 -17.65 -4.26 22.95
N LEU A 95 -16.60 -5.04 23.24
CA LEU A 95 -16.30 -5.57 24.58
C LEU A 95 -15.93 -4.45 25.56
N ALA A 96 -15.15 -3.46 25.12
CA ALA A 96 -14.81 -2.29 25.93
C ALA A 96 -16.05 -1.46 26.26
N LEU A 97 -16.91 -1.19 25.26
CA LEU A 97 -18.20 -0.50 25.46
C LEU A 97 -19.13 -1.30 26.38
N GLN A 98 -19.16 -2.63 26.24
CA GLN A 98 -19.91 -3.48 27.14
C GLN A 98 -19.37 -3.38 28.56
N SER A 99 -18.04 -3.49 28.76
CA SER A 99 -17.39 -3.43 30.07
C SER A 99 -17.56 -2.07 30.76
N ALA A 100 -17.55 -0.99 29.98
CA ALA A 100 -17.76 0.38 30.43
C ALA A 100 -19.13 0.60 31.10
N ASN A 101 -20.11 -0.30 30.90
CA ASN A 101 -21.40 -0.20 31.58
C ASN A 101 -21.25 -0.38 33.10
N GLY A 102 -21.83 0.55 33.86
CA GLY A 102 -21.80 0.55 35.33
C GLY A 102 -22.57 -0.60 35.99
N SER A 103 -23.48 -1.27 35.28
CA SER A 103 -24.22 -2.41 35.82
C SER A 103 -23.41 -3.71 35.89
N ASN A 104 -22.26 -3.79 35.22
CA ASN A 104 -21.43 -4.98 35.22
C ASN A 104 -20.65 -5.11 36.54
N SER A 105 -20.64 -6.31 37.08
CA SER A 105 -19.77 -6.71 38.19
C SER A 105 -18.31 -6.81 37.77
N THR A 106 -17.40 -6.78 38.74
CA THR A 106 -15.96 -6.99 38.51
C THR A 106 -15.68 -8.33 37.85
N SER A 107 -16.36 -9.40 38.27
CA SER A 107 -16.23 -10.73 37.66
C SER A 107 -16.67 -10.79 36.19
N GLU A 108 -17.68 -10.01 35.80
CA GLU A 108 -18.11 -9.93 34.40
C GLU A 108 -17.09 -9.17 33.55
N ARG A 109 -16.51 -8.09 34.09
CA ARG A 109 -15.43 -7.35 33.43
C ARG A 109 -14.16 -8.20 33.25
N GLU A 110 -13.80 -9.01 34.25
CA GLU A 110 -12.70 -9.97 34.14
C GLU A 110 -12.94 -10.99 33.01
N ALA A 111 -14.17 -11.50 32.87
CA ALA A 111 -14.52 -12.43 31.79
C ALA A 111 -14.44 -11.76 30.40
N LEU A 112 -14.89 -10.51 30.27
CA LEU A 112 -14.75 -9.73 29.04
C LEU A 112 -13.27 -9.47 28.72
N ASN A 113 -12.47 -9.12 29.73
CA ASN A 113 -11.03 -8.88 29.57
C ASN A 113 -10.27 -10.14 29.10
N ALA A 114 -10.72 -11.32 29.54
CA ALA A 114 -10.17 -12.58 29.05
C ALA A 114 -10.41 -12.78 27.54
N GLU A 115 -11.58 -12.40 27.02
CA GLU A 115 -11.85 -12.41 25.57
C GLU A 115 -10.96 -11.40 24.84
N VAL A 116 -10.86 -10.16 25.33
CA VAL A 116 -9.97 -9.12 24.79
C VAL A 116 -8.51 -9.60 24.76
N THR A 117 -8.04 -10.29 25.80
CA THR A 117 -6.69 -10.86 25.85
C THR A 117 -6.44 -11.91 24.75
N GLN A 118 -7.45 -12.71 24.38
CA GLN A 118 -7.33 -13.63 23.25
C GLN A 118 -7.34 -12.89 21.91
N LEU A 119 -8.15 -11.85 21.79
CA LEU A 119 -8.20 -11.00 20.59
C LEU A 119 -6.86 -10.29 20.34
N LYS A 120 -6.20 -9.79 21.40
CA LYS A 120 -4.82 -9.25 21.29
C LYS A 120 -3.84 -10.26 20.73
N LYS A 121 -3.83 -11.48 21.27
CA LYS A 121 -2.98 -12.58 20.77
C LYS A 121 -3.27 -12.91 19.33
N GLU A 122 -4.54 -12.80 18.92
CA GLU A 122 -4.95 -13.05 17.54
C GLU A 122 -4.46 -11.94 16.59
N ILE A 123 -4.48 -10.66 16.99
CA ILE A 123 -3.85 -9.56 16.26
C ILE A 123 -2.35 -9.83 16.08
N ASP A 124 -1.66 -10.19 17.15
CA ASP A 124 -0.23 -10.52 17.08
C ASP A 124 0.03 -11.75 16.20
N ARG A 125 -0.86 -12.74 16.23
CA ARG A 125 -0.78 -13.91 15.35
C ARG A 125 -0.95 -13.50 13.89
N ILE A 126 -1.91 -12.64 13.55
CA ILE A 126 -2.12 -12.14 12.17
C ILE A 126 -0.87 -11.39 11.71
N SER A 127 -0.35 -10.46 12.52
CA SER A 127 0.89 -9.74 12.24
C SER A 127 2.06 -10.69 11.96
N ASN A 128 2.27 -11.68 12.84
CA ASN A 128 3.38 -12.62 12.75
C ASN A 128 3.19 -13.77 11.74
N THR A 129 1.98 -14.05 11.26
CA THR A 129 1.74 -15.17 10.32
C THR A 129 1.55 -14.72 8.88
N THR A 130 1.18 -13.46 8.65
CA THR A 130 1.01 -12.89 7.30
C THR A 130 2.33 -12.88 6.56
N THR A 131 2.47 -13.76 5.56
CA THR A 131 3.68 -13.85 4.73
C THR A 131 3.35 -13.83 3.24
N PHE A 132 4.24 -13.25 2.47
CA PHE A 132 4.26 -13.35 1.01
C PHE A 132 5.66 -13.70 0.54
N GLY A 133 5.81 -14.78 -0.22
CA GLY A 133 7.13 -15.25 -0.69
C GLY A 133 8.12 -15.56 0.44
N GLY A 134 7.62 -15.97 1.62
CA GLY A 134 8.44 -16.27 2.80
C GLY A 134 8.88 -15.05 3.62
N ARG A 135 8.53 -13.83 3.20
CA ARG A 135 8.76 -12.60 3.98
C ARG A 135 7.51 -12.22 4.74
N LYS A 136 7.68 -11.80 6.00
CA LYS A 136 6.62 -11.25 6.84
C LYS A 136 6.31 -9.82 6.39
N LEU A 137 5.03 -9.45 6.44
CA LEU A 137 4.57 -8.16 5.92
C LEU A 137 4.26 -7.14 7.02
N LEU A 138 3.79 -7.59 8.18
CA LEU A 138 3.16 -6.74 9.21
C LEU A 138 3.93 -6.75 10.55
N ASP A 139 5.12 -7.32 10.59
CA ASP A 139 5.96 -7.51 11.79
C ASP A 139 6.93 -6.34 12.04
N GLY A 140 6.81 -5.26 11.27
CA GLY A 140 7.68 -4.08 11.37
C GLY A 140 9.03 -4.20 10.67
N ASN A 141 9.50 -5.42 10.40
CA ASN A 141 10.77 -5.64 9.70
C ASN A 141 10.65 -5.52 8.17
N PHE A 142 9.43 -5.53 7.62
CA PHE A 142 9.19 -5.34 6.19
C PHE A 142 9.67 -3.96 5.68
N GLY A 143 9.36 -2.89 6.43
CA GLY A 143 9.75 -1.52 6.11
C GLY A 143 9.25 -1.05 4.74
N VAL A 144 10.15 -0.49 3.94
CA VAL A 144 9.86 -0.03 2.57
C VAL A 144 10.56 -0.94 1.57
N THR A 145 9.79 -1.55 0.67
CA THR A 145 10.32 -2.37 -0.43
C THR A 145 10.03 -1.72 -1.77
N SER A 146 10.94 -1.88 -2.74
CA SER A 146 10.81 -1.30 -4.07
C SER A 146 10.55 -2.38 -5.12
N PHE A 147 9.55 -2.14 -5.96
CA PHE A 147 9.21 -2.99 -7.11
C PHE A 147 9.70 -2.35 -8.39
N GLN A 148 10.52 -3.07 -9.16
CA GLN A 148 10.97 -2.65 -10.48
C GLN A 148 9.83 -2.79 -11.49
N VAL A 149 9.28 -1.66 -11.90
CA VAL A 149 8.12 -1.56 -12.81
C VAL A 149 8.48 -0.92 -14.15
N GLY A 150 9.76 -0.89 -14.49
CA GLY A 150 10.22 -0.40 -15.78
C GLY A 150 11.35 -1.24 -16.36
N SER A 151 11.79 -0.85 -17.55
CA SER A 151 12.84 -1.55 -18.31
C SER A 151 14.25 -1.02 -18.02
N ALA A 152 14.36 0.17 -17.41
CA ALA A 152 15.62 0.80 -17.03
C ALA A 152 15.82 0.79 -15.50
N ALA A 153 17.06 0.91 -15.06
CA ALA A 153 17.39 0.94 -13.64
C ALA A 153 16.68 2.11 -12.92
N ASN A 154 16.23 1.85 -11.69
CA ASN A 154 15.56 2.82 -10.79
C ASN A 154 14.15 3.27 -11.24
N GLU A 155 13.54 2.60 -12.21
CA GLU A 155 12.11 2.76 -12.54
C GLU A 155 11.27 1.91 -11.56
N ILE A 156 11.12 2.41 -10.33
CA ILE A 156 10.54 1.66 -9.20
C ILE A 156 9.27 2.30 -8.61
N ILE A 157 8.42 1.47 -8.02
CA ILE A 157 7.36 1.87 -7.09
C ILE A 157 7.71 1.32 -5.71
N SER A 158 7.77 2.20 -4.72
CA SER A 158 8.00 1.81 -3.32
C SER A 158 6.69 1.52 -2.61
N VAL A 159 6.67 0.48 -1.80
CA VAL A 159 5.54 0.08 -0.95
C VAL A 159 6.07 0.02 0.48
N GLY A 160 5.49 0.85 1.35
CA GLY A 160 5.74 0.84 2.79
C GLY A 160 4.63 0.10 3.51
N ILE A 161 5.00 -0.84 4.38
CA ILE A 161 4.06 -1.49 5.29
C ILE A 161 4.64 -1.35 6.69
N GLY A 162 3.91 -0.64 7.56
CA GLY A 162 4.27 -0.50 8.97
C GLY A 162 4.06 -1.79 9.77
N GLU A 163 4.57 -1.79 11.00
CA GLU A 163 4.20 -2.82 11.97
C GLU A 163 2.72 -2.66 12.35
N MET A 164 1.98 -3.78 12.37
CA MET A 164 0.55 -3.82 12.68
C MET A 164 0.27 -4.90 13.74
N SER A 165 1.06 -4.88 14.80
CA SER A 165 0.96 -5.72 16.00
C SER A 165 0.25 -4.97 17.14
N SER A 166 -0.16 -5.67 18.20
CA SER A 166 -0.78 -5.06 19.37
C SER A 166 0.12 -4.01 20.06
N THR A 167 1.45 -4.14 19.94
CA THR A 167 2.42 -3.20 20.52
C THR A 167 2.57 -1.93 19.69
N SER A 168 2.51 -2.05 18.36
CA SER A 168 2.67 -0.92 17.43
C SER A 168 1.40 -0.08 17.29
N LEU A 169 0.23 -0.72 17.36
CA LEU A 169 -1.06 -0.05 17.29
C LEU A 169 -1.27 0.71 18.61
N ASN A 170 -1.35 2.03 18.52
CA ASN A 170 -1.49 2.91 19.66
C ASN A 170 -2.58 3.95 19.42
N GLY A 171 -3.05 4.53 20.51
CA GLY A 171 -3.81 5.77 20.50
C GLY A 171 -3.12 6.82 21.36
N THR A 172 -3.57 8.06 21.27
CA THR A 172 -3.16 9.11 22.20
C THR A 172 -4.38 9.51 23.02
N PHE A 173 -4.22 9.44 24.34
CA PHE A 173 -5.19 9.96 25.28
C PHE A 173 -4.45 10.54 26.47
N TYR A 174 -5.13 11.42 27.19
CA TYR A 174 -4.55 12.15 28.30
C TYR A 174 -5.29 11.79 29.57
N THR A 175 -4.52 11.69 30.66
CA THR A 175 -5.03 11.33 31.98
C THR A 175 -4.48 12.31 32.99
N GLU A 176 -5.36 12.89 33.79
CA GLU A 176 -4.93 13.76 34.88
C GLU A 176 -5.71 13.43 36.16
N ALA A 177 -5.02 13.54 37.29
CA ALA A 177 -5.62 13.28 38.58
C ALA A 177 -6.74 14.29 38.84
N PHE A 178 -7.94 13.78 39.04
CA PHE A 178 -9.06 14.60 39.47
C PHE A 178 -8.96 14.74 40.99
N GLY A 179 -8.67 15.95 41.47
CA GLY A 179 -8.55 16.22 42.90
C GLY A 179 -9.78 15.75 43.67
N THR A 180 -9.57 15.17 44.86
CA THR A 180 -10.69 14.84 45.75
C THR A 180 -11.15 16.08 46.49
N ALA A 181 -12.46 16.24 46.60
CA ALA A 181 -13.10 17.33 47.31
C ALA A 181 -12.68 17.35 48.79
N ALA A 182 -11.74 18.20 49.21
CA ALA A 182 -11.48 18.33 50.64
C ALA A 182 -12.58 19.19 51.28
N ILE A 183 -13.43 18.58 52.09
CA ILE A 183 -14.46 19.31 52.86
C ILE A 183 -13.78 19.93 54.09
N GLY A 184 -14.05 21.22 54.35
CA GLY A 184 -13.77 21.83 55.66
C GLY A 184 -14.43 21.08 56.83
N THR A 185 -14.17 21.47 58.07
CA THR A 185 -14.75 20.77 59.24
C THR A 185 -16.28 20.61 59.09
N PRO A 186 -16.85 19.39 59.22
CA PRO A 186 -18.24 19.06 58.83
C PRO A 186 -19.38 19.81 59.54
N ALA A 187 -19.08 20.72 60.46
CA ALA A 187 -20.04 21.24 61.42
C ALA A 187 -20.99 22.32 60.85
N ASP A 188 -20.63 22.98 59.75
CA ASP A 188 -21.38 24.15 59.22
C ASP A 188 -21.80 23.98 57.74
N TYR A 189 -21.77 22.77 57.21
CA TYR A 189 -22.08 22.53 55.81
C TYR A 189 -23.61 22.62 55.55
N VAL A 190 -24.03 23.60 54.75
CA VAL A 190 -25.41 23.76 54.27
C VAL A 190 -25.45 23.34 52.80
N GLY A 191 -26.29 22.36 52.46
CA GLY A 191 -26.44 21.90 51.07
C GLY A 191 -26.91 23.01 50.12
N GLY A 192 -26.58 22.89 48.83
CA GLY A 192 -26.94 23.85 47.79
C GLY A 192 -26.39 23.45 46.41
N THR A 193 -26.64 24.29 45.41
CA THR A 193 -26.13 24.08 44.04
C THR A 193 -24.73 24.67 43.89
N ALA A 194 -23.77 23.85 43.47
CA ALA A 194 -22.46 24.29 43.02
C ALA A 194 -22.43 24.33 41.48
N THR A 195 -21.67 25.28 40.91
CA THR A 195 -21.43 25.37 39.47
C THR A 195 -19.97 25.04 39.18
N ILE A 196 -19.76 24.16 38.20
CA ILE A 196 -18.46 23.79 37.67
C ILE A 196 -18.40 24.21 36.20
N GLU A 197 -17.24 24.71 35.79
CA GLU A 197 -16.95 24.98 34.39
C GLU A 197 -15.97 23.95 33.86
N VAL A 198 -16.29 23.38 32.69
CA VAL A 198 -15.39 22.54 31.92
C VAL A 198 -14.89 23.35 30.73
N THR A 199 -13.59 23.60 30.69
CA THR A 199 -12.93 24.30 29.60
C THR A 199 -12.36 23.29 28.61
N LEU A 200 -12.82 23.40 27.36
CA LEU A 200 -12.38 22.56 26.24
C LEU A 200 -11.46 23.37 25.32
N ASP A 201 -10.43 22.72 24.79
CA ASP A 201 -9.53 23.36 23.83
C ASP A 201 -10.27 23.76 22.55
N GLY A 202 -10.06 24.99 22.09
CA GLY A 202 -10.73 25.57 20.93
C GLY A 202 -12.20 25.99 21.13
N VAL A 203 -12.76 25.86 22.34
CA VAL A 203 -14.12 26.36 22.67
C VAL A 203 -14.00 27.67 23.46
N ALA A 204 -14.66 28.73 22.97
CA ALA A 204 -14.50 30.07 23.52
C ALA A 204 -15.16 30.29 24.88
N ASP A 205 -16.31 29.64 25.11
CA ASP A 205 -17.06 29.74 26.36
C ASP A 205 -17.02 28.38 27.08
N PRO A 206 -16.64 28.33 28.37
CA PRO A 206 -16.63 27.09 29.13
C PRO A 206 -18.05 26.55 29.31
N VAL A 207 -18.16 25.22 29.48
CA VAL A 207 -19.45 24.57 29.71
C VAL A 207 -19.75 24.58 31.20
N GLU A 208 -20.78 25.32 31.60
CA GLU A 208 -21.28 25.36 32.97
C GLU A 208 -22.15 24.13 33.30
N LEU A 209 -21.83 23.47 34.41
CA LEU A 209 -22.53 22.30 34.94
C LEU A 209 -22.97 22.58 36.38
N SER A 210 -24.21 22.23 36.70
CA SER A 210 -24.77 22.41 38.05
C SER A 210 -24.79 21.09 38.80
N VAL A 211 -24.30 21.08 40.04
CA VAL A 211 -24.25 19.90 40.91
C VAL A 211 -24.97 20.22 42.22
N GLU A 212 -25.95 19.39 42.59
CA GLU A 212 -26.64 19.51 43.87
C GLU A 212 -25.88 18.79 44.98
N LEU A 213 -25.46 19.55 45.98
CA LEU A 213 -24.76 19.04 47.14
C LEU A 213 -25.67 19.04 48.37
N SER A 214 -25.65 17.96 49.14
CA SER A 214 -26.49 17.74 50.31
C SER A 214 -25.69 17.80 51.60
N ALA A 215 -26.35 18.17 52.70
CA ALA A 215 -25.67 18.41 53.98
C ALA A 215 -24.95 17.18 54.58
N SER A 216 -25.30 16.00 54.10
CA SER A 216 -24.76 14.71 54.52
C SER A 216 -23.71 14.13 53.57
N ASP A 217 -23.39 14.82 52.47
CA ASP A 217 -22.42 14.31 51.50
C ASP A 217 -21.00 14.37 52.09
N ASP A 218 -20.26 13.28 51.98
CA ASP A 218 -18.83 13.26 52.27
C ASP A 218 -18.01 13.67 51.04
N ALA A 219 -16.71 13.87 51.23
CA ALA A 219 -15.75 14.27 50.19
C ALA A 219 -15.85 13.38 48.94
N GLU A 220 -16.02 12.09 49.17
CA GLU A 220 -16.11 11.08 48.12
C GLU A 220 -17.42 11.18 47.34
N THR A 221 -18.54 11.36 48.04
CA THR A 221 -19.86 11.54 47.41
C THR A 221 -19.92 12.83 46.59
N ILE A 222 -19.33 13.92 47.08
CA ILE A 222 -19.24 15.19 46.33
C ILE A 222 -18.42 15.00 45.06
N THR A 223 -17.24 14.37 45.16
CA THR A 223 -16.37 14.11 44.01
C THR A 223 -17.08 13.19 43.00
N ALA A 224 -17.78 12.17 43.47
CA ALA A 224 -18.57 11.27 42.63
C ALA A 224 -19.73 11.98 41.92
N LYS A 225 -20.45 12.88 42.59
CA LYS A 225 -21.51 13.68 41.98
C LYS A 225 -20.98 14.65 40.92
N LEU A 226 -19.83 15.26 41.17
CA LEU A 226 -19.15 16.12 40.20
C LEU A 226 -18.66 15.31 39.00
N ALA A 227 -18.02 14.16 39.23
CA ALA A 227 -17.61 13.26 38.16
C ALA A 227 -18.81 12.80 37.31
N ALA A 228 -19.95 12.48 37.95
CA ALA A 228 -21.19 12.16 37.25
C ALA A 228 -21.70 13.33 36.40
N ALA A 229 -21.68 14.57 36.93
CA ALA A 229 -22.11 15.73 36.17
C ALA A 229 -21.24 16.00 34.93
N VAL A 230 -19.92 15.81 35.03
CA VAL A 230 -19.00 15.90 33.87
C VAL A 230 -19.26 14.79 32.86
N ASN A 231 -19.46 13.55 33.34
CA ASN A 231 -19.77 12.40 32.47
C ASN A 231 -21.11 12.56 31.74
N ASP A 232 -22.16 13.02 32.43
CA ASP A 232 -23.51 13.21 31.88
C ASP A 232 -23.58 14.38 30.89
N ALA A 233 -22.62 15.30 30.93
CA ALA A 233 -22.50 16.39 29.97
C ALA A 233 -22.05 15.93 28.57
N ASN A 234 -21.59 14.68 28.42
CA ASN A 234 -21.18 14.06 27.15
C ASN A 234 -20.16 14.89 26.34
N LEU A 235 -19.23 15.56 27.02
CA LEU A 235 -18.27 16.48 26.40
C LEU A 235 -17.05 15.78 25.76
N GLY A 236 -17.06 14.45 25.65
CA GLY A 236 -15.87 13.68 25.23
C GLY A 236 -14.83 13.54 26.34
N VAL A 237 -15.24 13.79 27.58
CA VAL A 237 -14.45 13.73 28.81
C VAL A 237 -15.09 12.69 29.70
N SER A 238 -14.29 11.89 30.39
CA SER A 238 -14.81 11.04 31.45
C SER A 238 -14.01 11.15 32.73
N VAL A 239 -14.68 11.32 33.86
CA VAL A 239 -14.08 11.31 35.19
C VAL A 239 -14.47 10.02 35.89
N GLN A 240 -13.51 9.14 36.13
CA GLN A 240 -13.74 7.82 36.73
C GLN A 240 -12.57 7.39 37.61
N LYS A 241 -12.80 6.39 38.45
CA LYS A 241 -11.78 5.82 39.31
C LYS A 241 -10.86 4.86 38.58
N ASP A 242 -9.56 5.02 38.79
CA ASP A 242 -8.54 4.08 38.34
C ASP A 242 -8.46 2.82 39.24
N GLU A 243 -7.50 1.94 38.94
CA GLU A 243 -7.25 0.70 39.70
C GLU A 243 -6.78 0.95 41.15
N ASN A 244 -6.31 2.16 41.45
CA ASN A 244 -5.88 2.57 42.79
C ASN A 244 -6.99 3.28 43.58
N ASP A 245 -8.24 3.24 43.09
CA ASP A 245 -9.40 3.93 43.68
C ASP A 245 -9.27 5.47 43.66
N ALA A 246 -8.39 6.01 42.80
CA ALA A 246 -8.21 7.46 42.62
C ALA A 246 -9.01 7.98 41.43
N TRP A 247 -9.63 9.15 41.58
CA TRP A 247 -10.37 9.79 40.49
C TRP A 247 -9.40 10.35 39.43
N GLN A 248 -9.65 10.01 38.18
CA GLN A 248 -8.87 10.45 37.02
C GLN A 248 -9.81 11.00 35.96
N VAL A 249 -9.38 12.06 35.29
CA VAL A 249 -10.00 12.56 34.07
C VAL A 249 -9.34 11.88 32.89
N ILE A 250 -10.13 11.28 32.01
CA ILE A 250 -9.71 10.77 30.71
C ILE A 250 -10.27 11.71 29.65
N THR A 251 -9.41 12.13 28.73
CA THR A 251 -9.82 12.92 27.57
C THR A 251 -9.06 12.47 26.33
N ASN A 252 -9.67 12.68 25.16
CA ASN A 252 -9.01 12.51 23.88
C ASN A 252 -7.97 13.62 23.65
N SER A 253 -7.21 13.47 22.56
CA SER A 253 -6.37 14.56 22.06
C SER A 253 -7.22 15.72 21.55
N ASN A 254 -6.67 16.93 21.68
CA ASN A 254 -7.22 18.12 21.07
C ASN A 254 -7.20 18.04 19.53
N ALA A 255 -7.83 19.00 18.86
CA ALA A 255 -7.93 19.02 17.41
C ALA A 255 -6.55 19.03 16.70
N ASP A 256 -5.53 19.57 17.37
CA ASP A 256 -4.16 19.66 16.85
C ASP A 256 -3.32 18.40 17.13
N GLY A 257 -3.79 17.50 18.03
CA GLY A 257 -3.11 16.26 18.38
C GLY A 257 -1.97 16.40 19.41
N ASP A 258 -1.70 17.63 19.88
CA ASP A 258 -0.52 17.98 20.66
C ASP A 258 -0.80 18.18 22.18
N GLY A 259 -2.06 18.04 22.61
CA GLY A 259 -2.45 18.19 24.01
C GLY A 259 -3.83 17.59 24.33
N PRO A 260 -4.28 17.63 25.59
CA PRO A 260 -5.61 17.16 25.97
C PRO A 260 -6.72 18.06 25.41
N ALA A 261 -7.86 17.47 25.08
CA ALA A 261 -9.02 18.25 24.65
C ALA A 261 -9.69 19.02 25.81
N VAL A 262 -9.46 18.60 27.05
CA VAL A 262 -9.86 19.35 28.25
C VAL A 262 -8.64 20.06 28.81
N THR A 263 -8.75 21.36 28.98
CA THR A 263 -7.66 22.19 29.53
C THR A 263 -7.92 22.55 30.99
N GLY A 264 -9.18 22.58 31.43
CA GLY A 264 -9.49 22.79 32.84
C GLY A 264 -10.87 22.35 33.29
N ILE A 265 -10.97 22.02 34.56
CA ILE A 265 -12.23 21.82 35.29
C ILE A 265 -12.09 22.57 36.61
N GLU A 266 -12.96 23.55 36.85
CA GLU A 266 -12.90 24.37 38.07
C GLU A 266 -14.29 24.74 38.59
N PHE A 267 -14.38 25.04 39.88
CA PHE A 267 -15.59 25.59 40.48
C PHE A 267 -15.69 27.08 40.20
N THR A 268 -16.83 27.53 39.68
CA THR A 268 -17.10 28.97 39.49
C THR A 268 -18.13 29.51 40.46
N SER A 269 -18.93 28.63 41.07
CA SER A 269 -19.74 29.00 42.22
C SER A 269 -19.89 27.86 43.22
N LEU A 270 -19.90 28.20 44.51
CA LEU A 270 -20.17 27.30 45.62
C LEU A 270 -21.34 27.84 46.45
N PRO A 271 -22.15 26.96 47.07
CA PRO A 271 -23.16 27.38 48.03
C PRO A 271 -22.54 28.19 49.19
N ALA A 272 -23.33 29.10 49.76
CA ALA A 272 -22.91 29.86 50.93
C ALA A 272 -22.50 28.90 52.07
N GLU A 273 -21.43 29.24 52.80
CA GLU A 273 -20.88 28.47 53.94
C GLU A 273 -20.20 27.14 53.58
N VAL A 274 -20.19 26.74 52.30
CA VAL A 274 -19.41 25.59 51.83
C VAL A 274 -17.99 26.02 51.45
N THR A 275 -17.00 25.50 52.16
CA THR A 275 -15.59 25.57 51.76
C THR A 275 -15.12 24.20 51.29
N LEU A 276 -14.93 24.06 49.98
CA LEU A 276 -14.20 22.94 49.38
C LEU A 276 -12.79 23.44 49.04
N ALA A 277 -11.75 22.64 49.27
CA ALA A 277 -10.47 22.93 48.63
C ALA A 277 -10.64 22.70 47.12
N ASP A 278 -10.15 23.65 46.32
CA ASP A 278 -10.31 23.71 44.88
C ASP A 278 -10.06 22.34 44.21
N ILE A 279 -11.13 21.74 43.69
CA ILE A 279 -11.01 20.74 42.64
C ILE A 279 -10.74 21.54 41.37
N THR A 280 -9.48 21.94 41.21
CA THR A 280 -8.99 22.56 39.98
C THR A 280 -8.16 21.52 39.25
N LEU A 281 -8.69 21.05 38.12
CA LEU A 281 -7.90 20.36 37.12
C LEU A 281 -7.26 21.44 36.23
N ASP A 282 -5.93 21.55 36.24
CA ASP A 282 -5.19 22.24 35.19
C ASP A 282 -4.54 21.18 34.31
N ALA A 283 -5.23 20.85 33.22
CA ALA A 283 -4.77 19.86 32.26
C ALA A 283 -3.95 20.50 31.13
N THR A 284 -3.65 21.81 31.17
CA THR A 284 -2.93 22.51 30.10
C THR A 284 -1.55 21.89 29.80
N ASN A 285 -0.95 21.20 30.77
CA ASN A 285 0.32 20.47 30.61
C ASN A 285 0.19 18.96 30.85
N ALA A 286 -1.01 18.41 30.66
CA ALA A 286 -1.23 17.00 30.90
C ALA A 286 -0.31 16.13 30.06
N ALA A 287 0.32 15.14 30.67
CA ALA A 287 1.14 14.19 29.93
C ALA A 287 0.24 13.19 29.21
N ALA A 288 0.60 12.83 27.98
CA ALA A 288 -0.03 11.70 27.31
C ALA A 288 0.18 10.43 28.14
N ALA A 289 -0.85 9.58 28.21
CA ALA A 289 -0.78 8.34 28.97
C ALA A 289 0.34 7.43 28.44
N ALA A 290 1.15 6.86 29.35
CA ALA A 290 2.31 6.05 28.98
C ALA A 290 1.95 4.70 28.32
N ASP A 291 0.78 4.15 28.64
CA ASP A 291 0.31 2.82 28.24
C ASP A 291 -0.80 2.89 27.19
N SER A 292 -0.53 3.59 26.09
CA SER A 292 -1.55 3.89 25.07
C SER A 292 -1.57 2.90 23.89
N THR A 293 -1.02 1.70 24.07
CA THR A 293 -0.98 0.65 23.03
C THR A 293 -2.12 -0.36 23.15
N VAL A 294 -2.48 -1.03 22.06
CA VAL A 294 -3.48 -2.10 22.06
C VAL A 294 -3.05 -3.27 22.97
N SER A 295 -1.75 -3.50 23.12
CA SER A 295 -1.19 -4.51 24.01
C SER A 295 -1.48 -4.21 25.48
N ALA A 296 -1.47 -2.93 25.86
CA ALA A 296 -1.66 -2.47 27.24
C ALA A 296 -3.14 -2.35 27.68
N ILE A 297 -4.11 -2.54 26.76
CA ILE A 297 -5.55 -2.40 27.06
C ILE A 297 -5.99 -3.33 28.21
N ASP A 298 -6.50 -2.78 29.30
CA ASP A 298 -7.18 -3.57 30.32
C ASP A 298 -8.59 -3.03 30.53
N ILE A 299 -9.61 -3.89 30.42
CA ILE A 299 -11.02 -3.52 30.56
C ILE A 299 -11.64 -4.04 31.86
N THR A 300 -10.85 -4.43 32.86
CA THR A 300 -11.33 -4.89 34.17
C THR A 300 -11.98 -3.78 35.00
N SER A 301 -11.60 -2.52 34.75
CA SER A 301 -12.19 -1.33 35.36
C SER A 301 -13.04 -0.55 34.35
N ALA A 302 -13.96 0.27 34.85
CA ALA A 302 -14.73 1.16 33.99
C ALA A 302 -13.78 2.15 33.30
N TYR A 303 -12.89 2.79 34.08
CA TYR A 303 -11.81 3.66 33.60
C TYR A 303 -10.99 3.04 32.45
N GLY A 304 -10.48 1.82 32.65
CA GLY A 304 -9.70 1.10 31.64
C GLY A 304 -10.52 0.81 30.37
N ALA A 305 -11.82 0.57 30.51
CA ALA A 305 -12.71 0.38 29.38
C ALA A 305 -12.93 1.66 28.54
N GLN A 306 -13.02 2.85 29.13
CA GLN A 306 -13.09 4.09 28.32
C GLN A 306 -11.74 4.41 27.66
N ALA A 307 -10.63 4.24 28.39
CA ALA A 307 -9.30 4.39 27.81
C ALA A 307 -9.09 3.43 26.62
N ALA A 308 -9.54 2.17 26.76
CA ALA A 308 -9.49 1.18 25.70
C ALA A 308 -10.25 1.62 24.43
N VAL A 309 -11.43 2.22 24.55
CA VAL A 309 -12.19 2.71 23.38
C VAL A 309 -11.39 3.77 22.61
N LEU A 310 -10.76 4.72 23.32
CA LEU A 310 -9.93 5.76 22.68
C LEU A 310 -8.72 5.17 21.94
N VAL A 311 -8.02 4.22 22.58
CA VAL A 311 -6.89 3.52 21.97
C VAL A 311 -7.32 2.69 20.75
N ILE A 312 -8.45 1.99 20.84
CA ILE A 312 -8.95 1.13 19.76
C ILE A 312 -9.41 1.97 18.57
N ASP A 313 -10.10 3.08 18.78
CA ASP A 313 -10.58 3.95 17.70
C ASP A 313 -9.41 4.54 16.90
N GLU A 314 -8.34 4.95 17.58
CA GLU A 314 -7.13 5.43 16.91
C GLU A 314 -6.34 4.29 16.24
N ALA A 315 -6.27 3.10 16.85
CA ALA A 315 -5.68 1.92 16.22
C ALA A 315 -6.42 1.51 14.93
N ILE A 316 -7.76 1.59 14.90
CA ILE A 316 -8.55 1.36 13.69
C ILE A 316 -8.19 2.43 12.64
N ARG A 317 -8.07 3.70 13.03
CA ARG A 317 -7.67 4.79 12.12
C ARG A 317 -6.28 4.56 11.52
N MET A 318 -5.32 4.08 12.31
CA MET A 318 -3.98 3.71 11.83
C MET A 318 -4.04 2.59 10.78
N ILE A 319 -4.81 1.53 11.05
CA ILE A 319 -5.00 0.44 10.10
C ILE A 319 -5.66 0.96 8.82
N ASP A 320 -6.73 1.74 8.93
CA ASP A 320 -7.43 2.28 7.76
C ASP A 320 -6.54 3.22 6.92
N SER A 321 -5.65 3.99 7.56
CA SER A 321 -4.62 4.77 6.84
C SER A 321 -3.68 3.87 6.05
N GLN A 322 -3.16 2.80 6.66
CA GLN A 322 -2.28 1.85 5.99
C GLN A 322 -2.99 1.12 4.83
N ARG A 323 -4.28 0.78 4.99
CA ARG A 323 -5.13 0.19 3.95
C ARG A 323 -5.40 1.15 2.80
N ALA A 324 -5.64 2.42 3.11
CA ALA A 324 -5.80 3.47 2.10
C ALA A 324 -4.53 3.62 1.25
N ASP A 325 -3.35 3.63 1.87
CA ASP A 325 -2.07 3.69 1.17
C ASP A 325 -1.83 2.46 0.28
N LEU A 326 -2.13 1.26 0.79
CA LEU A 326 -2.05 0.02 0.01
C LEU A 326 -3.03 0.01 -1.18
N GLY A 327 -4.24 0.54 -1.00
CA GLY A 327 -5.22 0.73 -2.08
C GLY A 327 -4.74 1.74 -3.14
N ALA A 328 -4.16 2.86 -2.72
CA ALA A 328 -3.58 3.84 -3.63
C ALA A 328 -2.40 3.25 -4.44
N VAL A 329 -1.55 2.44 -3.79
CA VAL A 329 -0.46 1.71 -4.44
C VAL A 329 -0.98 0.68 -5.45
N GLN A 330 -2.06 -0.05 -5.14
CA GLN A 330 -2.71 -0.98 -6.09
C GLN A 330 -3.18 -0.25 -7.34
N ASN A 331 -3.91 0.86 -7.18
CA ASN A 331 -4.34 1.72 -8.31
C ASN A 331 -3.15 2.21 -9.13
N ARG A 332 -2.04 2.57 -8.46
CA ARG A 332 -0.81 3.01 -9.14
C ARG A 332 -0.17 1.87 -9.94
N PHE A 333 -0.14 0.65 -9.41
CA PHE A 333 0.34 -0.53 -10.15
C PHE A 333 -0.54 -0.84 -11.36
N GLU A 334 -1.86 -0.81 -11.24
CA GLU A 334 -2.78 -1.05 -12.35
C GLU A 334 -2.59 -0.06 -13.50
N ASN A 335 -2.53 1.25 -13.18
CA ASN A 335 -2.26 2.29 -14.17
C ASN A 335 -0.87 2.11 -14.82
N THR A 336 0.12 1.71 -14.03
CA THR A 336 1.47 1.45 -14.53
C THR A 336 1.46 0.25 -15.49
N ILE A 337 0.79 -0.85 -15.14
CA ILE A 337 0.65 -2.03 -16.01
C ILE A 337 0.00 -1.66 -17.34
N ALA A 338 -1.10 -0.90 -17.32
CA ALA A 338 -1.77 -0.46 -18.54
C ALA A 338 -0.82 0.37 -19.43
N ASN A 339 -0.04 1.29 -18.84
CA ASN A 339 0.96 2.06 -19.59
C ASN A 339 2.09 1.17 -20.14
N LEU A 340 2.62 0.25 -19.35
CA LEU A 340 3.69 -0.66 -19.77
C LEU A 340 3.25 -1.57 -20.92
N GLN A 341 2.01 -2.07 -20.89
CA GLN A 341 1.45 -2.88 -21.97
C GLN A 341 1.33 -2.08 -23.26
N ASN A 342 0.84 -0.83 -23.19
CA ASN A 342 0.79 0.07 -24.34
C ASN A 342 2.20 0.35 -24.92
N ILE A 343 3.20 0.58 -24.05
CA ILE A 343 4.58 0.78 -24.50
C ILE A 343 5.12 -0.52 -25.14
N ALA A 344 4.88 -1.68 -24.52
CA ALA A 344 5.33 -2.97 -25.04
C ALA A 344 4.72 -3.28 -26.41
N GLU A 345 3.45 -2.97 -26.63
CA GLU A 345 2.78 -3.10 -27.92
C GLU A 345 3.42 -2.18 -28.98
N ASN A 346 3.57 -0.89 -28.66
CA ASN A 346 4.18 0.08 -29.58
C ASN A 346 5.63 -0.25 -29.94
N VAL A 347 6.43 -0.68 -28.96
CA VAL A 347 7.82 -1.10 -29.15
C VAL A 347 7.87 -2.40 -29.97
N SER A 348 6.95 -3.33 -29.73
CA SER A 348 6.84 -4.57 -30.52
C SER A 348 6.46 -4.29 -31.98
N ALA A 349 5.52 -3.37 -32.23
CA ALA A 349 5.15 -2.92 -33.57
C ALA A 349 6.30 -2.17 -34.27
N ALA A 350 7.05 -1.34 -33.53
CA ALA A 350 8.26 -0.69 -34.05
C ALA A 350 9.34 -1.72 -34.42
N ARG A 351 9.55 -2.74 -33.58
CA ARG A 351 10.48 -3.85 -33.87
C ARG A 351 10.03 -4.64 -35.09
N GLY A 352 8.74 -4.98 -35.21
CA GLY A 352 8.20 -5.72 -36.36
C GLY A 352 8.44 -5.00 -37.68
N ARG A 353 8.23 -3.68 -37.74
CA ARG A 353 8.56 -2.88 -38.94
C ARG A 353 10.04 -2.91 -39.33
N ILE A 354 10.94 -3.16 -38.39
CA ILE A 354 12.39 -3.24 -38.64
C ILE A 354 12.77 -4.66 -39.05
N GLN A 355 12.29 -5.66 -38.32
CA GLN A 355 12.78 -7.03 -38.38
C GLN A 355 11.93 -7.95 -39.26
N ASP A 356 10.61 -7.77 -39.31
CA ASP A 356 9.71 -8.69 -40.00
C ASP A 356 9.79 -8.52 -41.52
N THR A 357 9.50 -9.60 -42.24
CA THR A 357 9.45 -9.59 -43.71
C THR A 357 8.03 -9.38 -44.23
N ASP A 358 7.91 -8.63 -45.32
CA ASP A 358 6.68 -8.61 -46.11
C ASP A 358 6.64 -9.88 -46.99
N PHE A 359 5.75 -10.81 -46.63
CA PHE A 359 5.58 -12.07 -47.34
C PHE A 359 5.19 -11.90 -48.82
N ALA A 360 4.40 -10.88 -49.16
CA ALA A 360 3.97 -10.66 -50.53
C ALA A 360 5.16 -10.21 -51.39
N ALA A 361 5.96 -9.28 -50.89
CA ALA A 361 7.16 -8.81 -51.56
C ALA A 361 8.22 -9.92 -51.70
N GLU A 362 8.45 -10.70 -50.65
CA GLU A 362 9.46 -11.77 -50.67
C GLU A 362 9.04 -12.95 -51.55
N THR A 363 7.74 -13.27 -51.62
CA THR A 363 7.21 -14.30 -52.54
C THR A 363 7.39 -13.87 -54.00
N ALA A 364 7.12 -12.60 -54.33
CA ALA A 364 7.35 -12.07 -55.68
C ALA A 364 8.85 -12.13 -56.06
N ASN A 365 9.74 -11.79 -55.13
CA ASN A 365 11.19 -11.90 -55.33
C ASN A 365 11.63 -13.36 -55.50
N LEU A 366 11.10 -14.28 -54.70
CA LEU A 366 11.36 -15.71 -54.80
C LEU A 366 10.95 -16.25 -56.18
N THR A 367 9.74 -15.96 -56.63
CA THR A 367 9.26 -16.38 -57.96
C THR A 367 10.11 -15.77 -59.07
N LYS A 368 10.47 -14.48 -58.98
CA LYS A 368 11.40 -13.83 -59.92
C LYS A 368 12.74 -14.54 -59.98
N ASN A 369 13.34 -14.85 -58.83
CA ASN A 369 14.64 -15.52 -58.75
C ASN A 369 14.57 -16.98 -59.25
N GLN A 370 13.47 -17.69 -59.02
CA GLN A 370 13.23 -19.02 -59.60
C GLN A 370 13.14 -18.97 -61.13
N ILE A 371 12.40 -18.00 -61.68
CA ILE A 371 12.31 -17.80 -63.14
C ILE A 371 13.67 -17.43 -63.73
N LEU A 372 14.44 -16.54 -63.08
CA LEU A 372 15.79 -16.18 -63.51
C LEU A 372 16.76 -17.36 -63.46
N GLN A 373 16.63 -18.24 -62.46
CA GLN A 373 17.43 -19.45 -62.37
C GLN A 373 17.11 -20.42 -63.51
N GLN A 374 15.83 -20.64 -63.81
CA GLN A 374 15.38 -21.47 -64.94
C GLN A 374 15.81 -20.88 -66.30
N ALA A 375 15.63 -19.57 -66.50
CA ALA A 375 16.07 -18.90 -67.72
C ALA A 375 17.59 -18.92 -67.86
N GLY A 376 18.32 -18.72 -66.76
CA GLY A 376 19.77 -18.76 -66.71
C GLY A 376 20.34 -20.13 -67.08
N THR A 377 19.75 -21.23 -66.62
CA THR A 377 20.19 -22.58 -67.02
C THR A 377 19.91 -22.87 -68.49
N SER A 378 18.78 -22.42 -69.04
CA SER A 378 18.49 -22.52 -70.47
C SER A 378 19.47 -21.71 -71.33
N ILE A 379 19.75 -20.45 -70.95
CA ILE A 379 20.72 -19.59 -71.66
C ILE A 379 22.14 -20.14 -71.52
N LEU A 380 22.50 -20.71 -70.37
CA LEU A 380 23.81 -21.35 -70.17
C LEU A 380 23.97 -22.57 -71.09
N ALA A 381 22.93 -23.40 -71.20
CA ALA A 381 22.91 -24.55 -72.11
C ALA A 381 23.10 -24.10 -73.57
N GLN A 382 22.42 -23.04 -74.01
CA GLN A 382 22.58 -22.47 -75.35
C GLN A 382 23.96 -21.81 -75.55
N ALA A 383 24.45 -21.09 -74.55
CA ALA A 383 25.76 -20.45 -74.60
C ALA A 383 26.89 -21.48 -74.72
N ASN A 384 26.74 -22.65 -74.10
CA ASN A 384 27.72 -23.74 -74.19
C ASN A 384 27.72 -24.46 -75.56
N GLN A 385 26.68 -24.29 -76.40
CA GLN A 385 26.62 -24.85 -77.76
C GLN A 385 27.27 -23.93 -78.82
N LEU A 386 27.45 -22.63 -78.53
CA LEU A 386 28.09 -21.67 -79.45
C LEU A 386 29.50 -22.09 -79.92
N PRO A 387 30.41 -22.62 -79.07
CA PRO A 387 31.71 -23.10 -79.51
C PRO A 387 31.65 -24.31 -80.46
N GLN A 388 30.62 -25.16 -80.34
CA GLN A 388 30.41 -26.31 -81.23
C GLN A 388 29.96 -25.88 -82.63
N ALA A 389 29.18 -24.80 -82.74
CA ALA A 389 28.84 -24.21 -84.05
C ALA A 389 30.07 -23.62 -84.77
N VAL A 390 31.10 -23.19 -84.03
CA VAL A 390 32.37 -22.74 -84.61
C VAL A 390 33.19 -23.93 -85.13
N LEU A 391 33.19 -25.06 -84.42
CA LEU A 391 33.82 -26.29 -84.89
C LEU A 391 33.16 -26.83 -86.17
N SER A 392 31.84 -26.68 -86.34
CA SER A 392 31.15 -27.06 -87.59
C SER A 392 31.44 -26.14 -88.79
N LEU A 393 32.04 -24.96 -88.57
CA LEU A 393 32.47 -24.04 -89.63
C LEU A 393 33.93 -24.26 -90.06
N LEU A 394 34.70 -25.02 -89.29
CA LEU A 394 36.11 -25.36 -89.53
C LEU A 394 36.31 -26.81 -90.00
N GLY A 395 35.23 -27.59 -90.07
CA GLY A 395 35.20 -28.99 -90.52
C GLY A 395 34.66 -29.15 -91.93
#